data_AF-A0A536PM86-F1
#
_entry.id   AF-A0A536PM86-F1
#
_cell.length_a   1.000
_cell.length_b   1.000
_cell.length_c   1.000
_cell.angle_alpha   90.00
_cell.angle_beta   90.00
_cell.angle_gamma   90.00
#
_symmetry.space_group_name_H-M   'P 1'
#
loop_
_entity.id
_entity.type
_entity.pdbx_description
1 polymer ?
#
loop_
_entity_poly.entity_id
_entity_poly.type
_entity_poly.pdbx_seq_one_letter_code
_entity_poly.pdbx_strand_id
1 'polypeptide(L)'
;MRSAAFVIGVLVLAALAVVGYQQSRPAGERAASSGAAPNGADPTAELASRLLLPPYQQDGATYELRLYPGTLPPDPKVDLPRPAGARLVGSSVRSRNGTPASLDVVLDIPTSTSDVAGFFDRELTKLGWSAAPNRGGPQGGFVPSMLAASKSYCKGENPPWLSVSVFTPANAPIDVRTHLELTNPTPVPGAFAFGPCSQTTPPQQFGVPSKLPTLRAPDGVVLRQSGGGSGNDR
;
A
#
# COMPACT_ATOMS: atom_id res chain seq x y z
N MET A 1 8.32 19.07 -53.13
CA MET A 1 8.03 17.66 -53.50
C MET A 1 9.02 16.62 -52.93
N ARG A 2 10.12 17.01 -52.25
CA ARG A 2 11.07 16.04 -51.64
C ARG A 2 10.72 15.56 -50.22
N SER A 3 9.87 16.29 -49.49
CA SER A 3 9.56 15.98 -48.08
C SER A 3 8.48 14.90 -47.90
N ALA A 4 7.55 14.75 -48.84
CA ALA A 4 6.46 13.77 -48.75
C ALA A 4 6.95 12.31 -48.95
N ALA A 5 7.93 12.11 -49.84
CA ALA A 5 8.50 10.78 -50.11
C ALA A 5 9.27 10.22 -48.89
N PHE A 6 9.91 11.08 -48.10
CA PHE A 6 10.67 10.68 -46.92
C PHE A 6 9.75 10.23 -45.77
N VAL A 7 8.62 10.93 -45.56
CA VAL A 7 7.64 10.58 -44.52
C VAL A 7 6.95 9.25 -44.84
N ILE A 8 6.62 8.99 -46.11
CA ILE A 8 6.03 7.73 -46.54
C ILE A 8 7.04 6.59 -46.38
N GLY A 9 8.31 6.81 -46.74
CA GLY A 9 9.37 5.80 -46.58
C GLY A 9 9.59 5.39 -45.11
N VAL A 10 9.56 6.35 -44.18
CA VAL A 10 9.72 6.08 -42.74
C VAL A 10 8.49 5.35 -42.17
N LEU A 11 7.27 5.71 -42.59
CA LEU A 11 6.05 5.02 -42.16
C LEU A 11 5.99 3.57 -42.66
N VAL A 12 6.41 3.32 -43.90
CA VAL A 12 6.46 1.96 -44.46
C VAL A 12 7.52 1.12 -43.75
N LEU A 13 8.70 1.68 -43.44
CA LEU A 13 9.74 0.99 -42.68
C LEU A 13 9.33 0.72 -41.23
N ALA A 14 8.61 1.64 -40.57
CA ALA A 14 8.09 1.43 -39.22
C ALA A 14 7.01 0.34 -39.20
N ALA A 15 6.09 0.33 -40.18
CA ALA A 15 5.08 -0.71 -40.30
C ALA A 15 5.70 -2.10 -40.58
N LEU A 16 6.71 -2.16 -41.46
CA LEU A 16 7.43 -3.42 -41.75
C LEU A 16 8.26 -3.91 -40.56
N ALA A 17 8.83 -3.00 -39.76
CA ALA A 17 9.56 -3.36 -38.55
C ALA A 17 8.61 -3.92 -37.46
N VAL A 18 7.41 -3.37 -37.30
CA VAL A 18 6.39 -3.88 -36.37
C VAL A 18 5.87 -5.26 -36.81
N VAL A 19 5.66 -5.47 -38.12
CA VAL A 19 5.23 -6.76 -38.67
C VAL A 19 6.33 -7.82 -38.57
N GLY A 20 7.59 -7.46 -38.88
CA GLY A 20 8.73 -8.37 -38.76
C GLY A 20 9.02 -8.78 -37.31
N TYR A 21 8.83 -7.87 -36.36
CA TYR A 21 8.98 -8.16 -34.93
C TYR A 21 7.85 -9.06 -34.37
N GLN A 22 6.65 -8.99 -34.94
CA GLN A 22 5.53 -9.89 -34.60
C GLN A 22 5.76 -11.32 -35.12
N GLN A 23 6.42 -11.47 -36.26
CA GLN A 23 6.70 -12.75 -36.93
C GLN A 23 7.87 -13.54 -36.33
N SER A 24 8.82 -12.87 -35.69
CA SER A 24 10.05 -13.48 -35.15
C SER A 24 9.97 -13.83 -33.66
N ARG A 25 8.80 -13.73 -33.03
CA ARG A 25 8.61 -14.22 -31.66
C ARG A 25 8.62 -15.76 -31.65
N PRO A 26 9.50 -16.40 -30.86
CA PRO A 26 9.41 -17.84 -30.63
C PRO A 26 8.01 -18.16 -30.08
N ALA A 27 7.44 -19.27 -30.53
CA ALA A 27 6.12 -19.76 -30.11
C ALA A 27 6.16 -20.25 -28.65
N GLY A 28 6.43 -19.35 -27.71
CA GLY A 28 5.90 -19.47 -26.37
C GLY A 28 4.38 -19.33 -26.48
N GLU A 29 3.67 -20.25 -25.86
CA GLU A 29 2.22 -20.33 -25.83
C GLU A 29 1.62 -18.94 -25.62
N ARG A 30 1.12 -18.34 -26.71
CA ARG A 30 0.43 -17.06 -26.62
C ARG A 30 -0.73 -17.33 -25.67
N ALA A 31 -0.75 -16.65 -24.52
CA ALA A 31 -2.00 -16.34 -23.85
C ALA A 31 -2.79 -15.40 -24.79
N ALA A 32 -3.29 -15.97 -25.88
CA ALA A 32 -4.24 -15.35 -26.77
C ALA A 32 -5.58 -15.42 -26.04
N SER A 33 -5.77 -14.56 -25.04
CA SER A 33 -7.13 -14.27 -24.62
C SER A 33 -7.71 -13.35 -25.69
N SER A 34 -8.66 -13.85 -26.48
CA SER A 34 -9.72 -12.96 -26.97
C SER A 34 -10.18 -12.16 -25.75
N GLY A 35 -10.20 -10.83 -25.84
CA GLY A 35 -10.60 -9.95 -24.73
C GLY A 35 -12.09 -10.06 -24.42
N ALA A 36 -12.61 -11.28 -24.28
CA ALA A 36 -13.93 -11.54 -23.77
C ALA A 36 -13.91 -11.29 -22.26
N ALA A 37 -14.83 -10.45 -21.81
CA ALA A 37 -15.10 -10.27 -20.39
C ALA A 37 -15.31 -11.66 -19.75
N PRO A 38 -14.60 -11.98 -18.66
CA PRO A 38 -14.74 -13.26 -17.99
C PRO A 38 -16.18 -13.50 -17.52
N ASN A 39 -16.72 -14.66 -17.87
CA ASN A 39 -18.02 -15.13 -17.42
C ASN A 39 -17.80 -16.06 -16.21
N GLY A 40 -17.93 -15.52 -15.00
CA GLY A 40 -17.58 -16.16 -13.73
C GLY A 40 -17.20 -15.11 -12.69
N ALA A 41 -16.78 -15.52 -11.49
CA ALA A 41 -16.34 -14.61 -10.41
C ALA A 41 -15.51 -13.41 -10.93
N ASP A 42 -15.65 -12.24 -10.30
CA ASP A 42 -15.05 -10.98 -10.80
C ASP A 42 -13.54 -11.17 -11.10
N PRO A 43 -13.16 -11.23 -12.38
CA PRO A 43 -11.79 -11.52 -12.80
C PRO A 43 -10.82 -10.42 -12.40
N THR A 44 -11.33 -9.20 -12.25
CA THR A 44 -10.54 -8.06 -11.78
C THR A 44 -10.18 -8.26 -10.32
N ALA A 45 -11.13 -8.74 -9.50
CA ALA A 45 -10.89 -9.05 -8.10
C ALA A 45 -9.92 -10.22 -7.94
N GLU A 46 -10.06 -11.29 -8.75
CA GLU A 46 -9.11 -12.40 -8.75
C GLU A 46 -7.69 -11.92 -9.11
N LEU A 47 -7.54 -11.19 -10.22
CA LEU A 47 -6.24 -10.69 -10.65
C LEU A 47 -5.63 -9.74 -9.62
N ALA A 48 -6.39 -8.76 -9.14
CA ALA A 48 -5.92 -7.79 -8.16
C ALA A 48 -5.50 -8.48 -6.85
N SER A 49 -6.26 -9.49 -6.39
CA SER A 49 -5.90 -10.24 -5.19
C SER A 49 -4.54 -10.95 -5.32
N ARG A 50 -4.27 -11.57 -6.48
CA ARG A 50 -3.00 -12.25 -6.74
C ARG A 50 -1.83 -11.29 -6.88
N LEU A 51 -2.04 -10.13 -7.51
CA LEU A 51 -1.00 -9.11 -7.67
C LEU A 51 -0.64 -8.40 -6.36
N LEU A 52 -1.59 -8.27 -5.45
CA LEU A 52 -1.42 -7.58 -4.17
C LEU A 52 -0.94 -8.50 -3.04
N LEU A 53 -0.93 -9.82 -3.26
CA LEU A 53 -0.29 -10.77 -2.36
C LEU A 53 1.20 -10.91 -2.73
N PRO A 54 2.12 -10.93 -1.75
CA PRO A 54 3.53 -11.17 -2.03
C PRO A 54 3.72 -12.52 -2.73
N PRO A 55 4.47 -12.58 -3.85
CA PRO A 55 4.66 -13.82 -4.61
C PRO A 55 5.53 -14.85 -3.86
N TYR A 56 6.27 -14.42 -2.83
CA TYR A 56 7.11 -15.27 -2.00
C TYR A 56 6.82 -15.02 -0.52
N GLN A 57 6.35 -16.06 0.18
CA GLN A 57 6.12 -16.08 1.63
C GLN A 57 7.03 -17.18 2.21
N GLN A 58 7.90 -16.82 3.15
CA GLN A 58 8.96 -17.71 3.67
C GLN A 58 8.54 -18.53 4.90
N ASP A 59 7.29 -18.41 5.34
CA ASP A 59 6.80 -18.96 6.61
C ASP A 59 5.87 -20.17 6.46
N GLY A 60 5.68 -20.66 5.22
CA GLY A 60 4.84 -21.82 4.91
C GLY A 60 3.34 -21.61 5.17
N ALA A 61 2.91 -20.40 5.51
CA ALA A 61 1.50 -20.11 5.76
C ALA A 61 0.74 -19.85 4.45
N THR A 62 -0.54 -20.17 4.44
CA THR A 62 -1.44 -19.84 3.34
C THR A 62 -1.96 -18.43 3.52
N TYR A 63 -1.83 -17.61 2.47
CA TYR A 63 -2.34 -16.24 2.45
C TYR A 63 -3.49 -16.11 1.45
N GLU A 64 -4.54 -15.42 1.87
CA GLU A 64 -5.67 -15.06 1.01
C GLU A 64 -5.88 -13.54 1.13
N LEU A 65 -6.26 -12.90 0.02
CA LEU A 65 -6.65 -11.49 -0.02
C LEU A 65 -8.05 -11.40 -0.59
N ARG A 66 -8.96 -10.82 0.18
CA ARG A 66 -10.32 -10.54 -0.27
C ARG A 66 -10.53 -9.03 -0.36
N LEU A 67 -11.02 -8.58 -1.51
CA LEU A 67 -11.33 -7.18 -1.79
C LEU A 67 -12.82 -6.92 -1.56
N TYR A 68 -13.13 -5.76 -0.98
CA TYR A 68 -14.48 -5.28 -0.72
C TYR A 68 -14.64 -3.87 -1.31
N PRO A 69 -14.87 -3.74 -2.63
CA PRO A 69 -15.08 -2.44 -3.26
C PRO A 69 -16.27 -1.70 -2.65
N GLY A 70 -16.10 -0.41 -2.34
CA GLY A 70 -17.14 0.48 -1.79
C GLY A 70 -17.67 0.12 -0.40
N THR A 71 -17.16 -0.93 0.24
CA THR A 71 -17.72 -1.50 1.47
C THR A 71 -16.63 -1.93 2.45
N LEU A 72 -17.02 -2.10 3.71
CA LEU A 72 -16.23 -2.80 4.72
C LEU A 72 -16.58 -4.31 4.67
N PRO A 73 -15.70 -5.20 5.14
CA PRO A 73 -16.08 -6.59 5.35
C PRO A 73 -17.27 -6.67 6.34
N PRO A 74 -18.06 -7.76 6.33
CA PRO A 74 -19.21 -7.93 7.22
C PRO A 74 -18.92 -7.78 8.72
N ASP A 75 -17.68 -8.07 9.13
CA ASP A 75 -17.20 -7.95 10.50
C ASP A 75 -15.81 -7.30 10.49
N PRO A 76 -15.72 -5.96 10.46
CA PRO A 76 -14.45 -5.24 10.27
C PRO A 76 -13.54 -5.28 11.48
N LYS A 77 -13.98 -5.78 12.64
CA LYS A 77 -13.20 -5.81 13.90
C LYS A 77 -12.69 -4.45 14.38
N VAL A 78 -13.09 -3.35 13.74
CA VAL A 78 -12.75 -1.97 14.11
C VAL A 78 -13.90 -1.03 13.74
N ASP A 79 -14.22 -0.14 14.66
CA ASP A 79 -15.05 1.03 14.37
C ASP A 79 -14.15 2.12 13.80
N LEU A 80 -14.15 2.26 12.47
CA LEU A 80 -13.33 3.27 11.80
C LEU A 80 -14.11 4.60 11.72
N PRO A 81 -13.65 5.67 12.40
CA PRO A 81 -14.34 6.95 12.34
C PRO A 81 -14.24 7.54 10.94
N ARG A 82 -15.31 8.20 10.49
CA ARG A 82 -15.41 8.78 9.14
C ARG A 82 -15.75 10.26 9.25
N PRO A 83 -14.90 11.15 8.71
CA PRO A 83 -15.24 12.56 8.59
C PRO A 83 -16.52 12.76 7.77
N ALA A 84 -17.23 13.85 8.02
CA ALA A 84 -18.40 14.23 7.23
C ALA A 84 -18.03 14.35 5.74
N GLY A 85 -18.86 13.78 4.87
CA GLY A 85 -18.61 13.77 3.43
C GLY A 85 -17.53 12.80 2.95
N ALA A 86 -16.89 12.03 3.85
CA ALA A 86 -15.92 11.01 3.45
C ALA A 86 -16.59 9.85 2.70
N ARG A 87 -16.02 9.48 1.55
CA ARG A 87 -16.45 8.35 0.73
C ARG A 87 -15.57 7.15 1.01
N LEU A 88 -16.19 6.00 1.30
CA LEU A 88 -15.48 4.74 1.37
C LEU A 88 -15.17 4.25 -0.05
N VAL A 89 -13.89 4.16 -0.38
CA VAL A 89 -13.44 3.62 -1.68
C VAL A 89 -13.54 2.09 -1.66
N GLY A 90 -13.16 1.49 -0.54
CA GLY A 90 -13.27 0.06 -0.29
C GLY A 90 -12.33 -0.38 0.81
N SER A 91 -12.27 -1.68 1.01
CA SER A 91 -11.38 -2.31 1.96
C SER A 91 -10.82 -3.63 1.44
N SER A 92 -9.82 -4.15 2.13
CA SER A 92 -9.27 -5.47 1.84
C SER A 92 -8.90 -6.20 3.12
N VAL A 93 -9.20 -7.50 3.17
CA VAL A 93 -8.84 -8.37 4.29
C VAL A 93 -7.76 -9.33 3.81
N ARG A 94 -6.61 -9.32 4.48
CA ARG A 94 -5.62 -10.38 4.34
C ARG A 94 -5.84 -11.41 5.43
N SER A 95 -5.96 -12.66 5.02
CA SER A 95 -6.06 -13.80 5.92
C SER A 95 -4.78 -14.61 5.89
N ARG A 96 -4.38 -15.13 7.05
CA ARG A 96 -3.29 -16.09 7.22
C ARG A 96 -3.87 -17.37 7.79
N ASN A 97 -3.65 -18.51 7.12
CA ASN A 97 -4.22 -19.82 7.49
C ASN A 97 -5.74 -19.76 7.74
N GLY A 98 -6.47 -19.05 6.88
CA GLY A 98 -7.92 -18.89 6.96
C GLY A 98 -8.42 -17.90 8.03
N THR A 99 -7.53 -17.29 8.82
CA THR A 99 -7.90 -16.32 9.86
C THR A 99 -7.54 -14.89 9.43
N PRO A 100 -8.42 -13.88 9.61
CA PRO A 100 -8.08 -12.48 9.33
C PRO A 100 -6.82 -12.03 10.10
N ALA A 101 -5.83 -11.57 9.36
CA ALA A 101 -4.55 -11.10 9.88
C ALA A 101 -4.44 -9.57 9.82
N SER A 102 -4.95 -8.96 8.76
CA SER A 102 -5.03 -7.51 8.63
C SER A 102 -6.20 -7.05 7.77
N LEU A 103 -6.60 -5.79 7.98
CA LEU A 103 -7.64 -5.07 7.26
C LEU A 103 -7.09 -3.71 6.82
N ASP A 104 -7.12 -3.47 5.51
CA ASP A 104 -6.88 -2.15 4.94
C ASP A 104 -8.18 -1.48 4.56
N VAL A 105 -8.32 -0.19 4.82
CA VAL A 105 -9.47 0.63 4.38
C VAL A 105 -8.96 1.88 3.68
N VAL A 106 -9.61 2.24 2.58
CA VAL A 106 -9.29 3.43 1.78
C VAL A 106 -10.49 4.37 1.76
N LEU A 107 -10.25 5.63 2.13
CA LEU A 107 -11.24 6.69 2.19
C LEU A 107 -10.81 7.87 1.31
N ASP A 108 -11.75 8.41 0.56
CA ASP A 108 -11.62 9.73 -0.04
C ASP A 108 -12.27 10.76 0.88
N ILE A 109 -11.52 11.77 1.29
CA ILE A 109 -12.02 12.86 2.13
C ILE A 109 -12.07 14.15 1.30
N PRO A 110 -13.16 14.94 1.40
CA PRO A 110 -13.25 16.24 0.73
C PRO A 110 -12.08 17.15 1.10
N THR A 111 -11.52 17.83 0.10
CA THR A 111 -10.39 18.77 0.27
C THR A 111 -10.74 19.98 1.13
N SER A 112 -12.02 20.25 1.38
CA SER A 112 -12.51 21.25 2.34
C SER A 112 -12.29 20.85 3.80
N THR A 113 -11.87 19.62 4.08
CA THR A 113 -11.60 19.14 5.45
C THR A 113 -10.25 19.64 5.92
N SER A 114 -10.24 20.60 6.85
CA SER A 114 -9.03 21.31 7.27
C SER A 114 -8.10 20.52 8.20
N ASP A 115 -8.63 19.62 9.03
CA ASP A 115 -7.85 18.84 10.02
C ASP A 115 -8.23 17.35 10.02
N VAL A 116 -7.77 16.62 9.00
CA VAL A 116 -8.02 15.18 8.88
C VAL A 116 -7.28 14.38 9.95
N ALA A 117 -6.00 14.68 10.17
CA ALA A 117 -5.18 13.94 11.13
C ALA A 117 -5.68 14.10 12.57
N GLY A 118 -6.02 15.32 12.99
CA GLY A 118 -6.58 15.59 14.31
C GLY A 118 -7.99 15.04 14.48
N PHE A 119 -8.79 14.93 13.40
CA PHE A 119 -10.07 14.22 13.46
C PHE A 119 -9.86 12.76 13.89
N PHE A 120 -8.99 12.02 13.20
CA PHE A 120 -8.74 10.62 13.53
C PHE A 120 -8.16 10.47 14.93
N ASP A 121 -7.26 11.36 15.34
CA ASP A 121 -6.68 11.33 16.68
C ASP A 121 -7.75 11.44 17.77
N ARG A 122 -8.66 12.41 17.64
CA ARG A 122 -9.75 12.63 18.60
C ARG A 122 -10.74 11.46 18.62
N GLU A 123 -11.20 11.03 17.46
CA GLU A 123 -12.24 9.99 17.39
C GLU A 123 -11.71 8.61 17.80
N LEU A 124 -10.48 8.25 17.41
CA LEU A 124 -9.86 7.01 17.85
C LEU A 124 -9.59 7.01 19.35
N THR A 125 -9.20 8.16 19.93
CA THR A 125 -9.04 8.30 21.38
C THR A 125 -10.36 8.05 22.13
N LYS A 126 -11.48 8.59 21.65
CA LYS A 126 -12.82 8.32 22.21
C LYS A 126 -13.19 6.83 22.13
N LEU A 127 -12.76 6.16 21.07
CA LEU A 127 -12.93 4.72 20.87
C LEU A 127 -11.94 3.89 21.70
N GLY A 128 -11.16 4.51 22.59
CA GLY A 128 -10.23 3.84 23.50
C GLY A 128 -8.96 3.33 22.83
N TRP A 129 -8.52 3.97 21.75
CA TRP A 129 -7.18 3.78 21.20
C TRP A 129 -6.22 4.80 21.80
N SER A 130 -4.98 4.40 22.05
CA SER A 130 -3.91 5.31 22.49
C SER A 130 -2.91 5.51 21.37
N ALA A 131 -2.34 6.71 21.24
CA ALA A 131 -1.24 6.92 20.31
C ALA A 131 -0.08 5.94 20.61
N ALA A 132 0.47 5.33 19.57
CA ALA A 132 1.65 4.50 19.73
C ALA A 132 2.80 5.32 20.33
N PRO A 133 3.57 4.75 21.26
CA PRO A 133 4.69 5.45 21.87
C PRO A 133 5.67 5.93 20.80
N ASN A 134 6.06 7.21 20.88
CA ASN A 134 7.01 7.80 19.96
C ASN A 134 8.43 7.32 20.29
N ARG A 135 8.81 6.17 19.74
CA ARG A 135 10.11 5.53 19.98
C ARG A 135 11.17 5.89 18.93
N GLY A 136 10.95 6.94 18.13
CA GLY A 136 11.93 7.40 17.15
C GLY A 136 12.22 6.36 16.06
N GLY A 137 11.17 5.75 15.47
CA GLY A 137 11.33 4.92 14.26
C GLY A 137 12.12 5.67 13.20
N PRO A 138 12.89 4.99 12.32
CA PRO A 138 14.03 5.55 11.59
C PRO A 138 13.76 6.97 11.08
N GLN A 139 14.14 7.94 11.91
CA GLN A 139 13.95 9.35 11.60
C GLN A 139 15.12 9.71 10.71
N GLY A 140 14.89 9.73 9.39
CA GLY A 140 15.89 10.21 8.45
C GLY A 140 15.65 9.80 7.01
N GLY A 141 16.21 10.58 6.10
CA GLY A 141 16.09 10.37 4.67
C GLY A 141 14.87 11.05 4.05
N PHE A 142 14.59 10.70 2.80
CA PHE A 142 13.58 11.34 1.98
C PHE A 142 12.17 10.89 2.38
N VAL A 143 11.32 11.85 2.76
CA VAL A 143 9.91 11.61 3.03
C VAL A 143 9.11 11.82 1.74
N PRO A 144 8.19 10.92 1.36
CA PRO A 144 7.33 11.14 0.20
C PRO A 144 6.55 12.45 0.33
N SER A 145 6.66 13.31 -0.69
CA SER A 145 6.04 14.65 -0.72
C SER A 145 4.52 14.66 -0.46
N MET A 146 3.81 13.58 -0.80
CA MET A 146 2.35 13.50 -0.66
C MET A 146 1.88 13.03 0.72
N LEU A 147 2.77 12.47 1.55
CA LEU A 147 2.39 11.98 2.88
C LEU A 147 2.34 13.16 3.86
N ALA A 148 1.13 13.64 4.15
CA ALA A 148 0.91 14.75 5.05
C ALA A 148 1.08 14.32 6.52
N ALA A 149 0.53 13.17 6.89
CA ALA A 149 0.62 12.62 8.23
C ALA A 149 0.57 11.08 8.20
N SER A 150 1.29 10.45 9.12
CA SER A 150 1.14 9.02 9.42
C SER A 150 1.26 8.82 10.92
N LYS A 151 0.31 8.09 11.52
CA LYS A 151 0.28 7.83 12.96
C LYS A 151 -0.26 6.44 13.25
N SER A 152 0.36 5.75 14.19
CA SER A 152 -0.10 4.46 14.70
C SER A 152 -0.77 4.61 16.07
N TYR A 153 -1.71 3.72 16.35
CA TYR A 153 -2.53 3.68 17.54
C TYR A 153 -2.61 2.24 18.08
N CYS A 154 -2.74 2.11 19.39
CA CYS A 154 -2.64 0.86 20.14
C CYS A 154 -3.89 0.63 20.99
N LYS A 155 -4.37 -0.61 21.03
CA LYS A 155 -5.33 -1.10 22.04
C LYS A 155 -4.66 -1.74 23.27
N GLY A 156 -3.38 -2.03 23.16
CA GLY A 156 -2.54 -2.64 24.18
C GLY A 156 -1.15 -2.87 23.61
N GLU A 157 -0.34 -3.69 24.26
CA GLU A 157 1.03 -4.00 23.81
C GLU A 157 1.07 -4.95 22.61
N ASN A 158 0.04 -5.80 22.51
CA ASN A 158 -0.17 -6.75 21.43
C ASN A 158 -1.24 -6.22 20.46
N PRO A 159 -1.32 -6.74 19.22
CA PRO A 159 -2.41 -6.44 18.31
C PRO A 159 -3.79 -6.58 18.98
N PRO A 160 -4.77 -5.76 18.57
CA PRO A 160 -4.73 -4.99 17.34
C PRO A 160 -3.99 -3.66 17.45
N TRP A 161 -3.24 -3.32 16.40
CA TRP A 161 -2.72 -1.97 16.17
C TRP A 161 -3.39 -1.36 14.93
N LEU A 162 -3.50 -0.04 14.89
CA LEU A 162 -4.10 0.68 13.78
C LEU A 162 -3.14 1.77 13.31
N SER A 163 -2.82 1.79 12.02
CA SER A 163 -2.08 2.90 11.40
C SER A 163 -2.99 3.70 10.50
N VAL A 164 -2.92 5.02 10.57
CA VAL A 164 -3.62 5.96 9.69
C VAL A 164 -2.59 6.76 8.92
N SER A 165 -2.66 6.70 7.59
CA SER A 165 -1.83 7.49 6.69
C SER A 165 -2.70 8.43 5.85
N VAL A 166 -2.34 9.70 5.83
CA VAL A 166 -3.06 10.78 5.13
C VAL A 166 -2.20 11.26 3.97
N PHE A 167 -2.72 11.10 2.75
CA PHE A 167 -2.10 11.56 1.53
C PHE A 167 -2.89 12.73 0.95
N THR A 168 -2.20 13.78 0.53
CA THR A 168 -2.81 14.98 -0.08
C THR A 168 -2.34 15.14 -1.53
N PRO A 169 -2.80 14.28 -2.45
CA PRO A 169 -2.46 14.39 -3.86
C PRO A 169 -3.00 15.70 -4.46
N ALA A 170 -2.28 16.27 -5.42
CA ALA A 170 -2.75 17.46 -6.14
C ALA A 170 -3.99 17.12 -6.98
N ASN A 171 -5.01 18.00 -6.95
CA ASN A 171 -6.24 17.90 -7.75
C ASN A 171 -7.06 16.62 -7.54
N ALA A 172 -6.94 15.97 -6.39
CA ALA A 172 -7.73 14.80 -6.00
C ALA A 172 -8.20 14.93 -4.55
N PRO A 173 -9.20 14.13 -4.12
CA PRO A 173 -9.56 14.03 -2.71
C PRO A 173 -8.36 13.65 -1.84
N ILE A 174 -8.44 13.99 -0.55
CA ILE A 174 -7.45 13.54 0.43
C ILE A 174 -7.63 12.02 0.57
N ASP A 175 -6.60 11.26 0.23
CA ASP A 175 -6.58 9.79 0.30
C ASP A 175 -6.13 9.39 1.71
N VAL A 176 -7.04 8.79 2.48
CA VAL A 176 -6.73 8.22 3.79
C VAL A 176 -6.72 6.71 3.70
N ARG A 177 -5.60 6.13 4.12
CA ARG A 177 -5.41 4.69 4.19
C ARG A 177 -5.22 4.29 5.64
N THR A 178 -6.05 3.37 6.09
CA THR A 178 -5.91 2.78 7.42
C THR A 178 -5.50 1.33 7.30
N HIS A 179 -4.54 0.92 8.11
CA HIS A 179 -4.09 -0.45 8.23
C HIS A 179 -4.32 -0.93 9.66
N LEU A 180 -5.32 -1.78 9.85
CA LEU A 180 -5.54 -2.52 11.08
C LEU A 180 -4.83 -3.86 10.95
N GLU A 181 -4.00 -4.17 11.92
CA GLU A 181 -3.46 -5.51 12.00
C GLU A 181 -3.85 -6.18 13.30
N LEU A 182 -4.35 -7.39 13.12
CA LEU A 182 -5.07 -8.21 14.10
C LEU A 182 -4.15 -9.29 14.68
N THR A 183 -3.08 -9.63 13.96
CA THR A 183 -2.13 -10.67 14.34
C THR A 183 -0.71 -10.13 14.23
N ASN A 184 0.23 -10.64 15.03
CA ASN A 184 1.65 -10.34 14.85
C ASN A 184 2.41 -11.64 14.70
N PRO A 185 2.35 -12.29 13.52
CA PRO A 185 3.05 -13.54 13.30
C PRO A 185 4.55 -13.27 13.38
N THR A 186 5.20 -13.84 14.38
CA THR A 186 6.65 -13.76 14.51
C THR A 186 7.27 -14.57 13.36
N PRO A 187 8.11 -13.98 12.50
CA PRO A 187 8.72 -14.71 11.39
C PRO A 187 9.68 -15.82 11.87
N VAL A 188 10.05 -15.82 13.16
CA VAL A 188 10.91 -16.81 13.79
C VAL A 188 10.20 -17.37 15.04
N PRO A 189 10.06 -18.70 15.19
CA PRO A 189 9.53 -19.31 16.40
C PRO A 189 10.34 -18.86 17.63
N GLY A 190 9.67 -18.30 18.64
CA GLY A 190 10.30 -17.81 19.87
C GLY A 190 10.84 -16.37 19.80
N ALA A 191 10.72 -15.68 18.67
CA ALA A 191 10.99 -14.24 18.60
C ALA A 191 9.86 -13.44 19.27
N PHE A 192 10.18 -12.23 19.74
CA PHE A 192 9.17 -11.34 20.31
C PHE A 192 8.27 -10.76 19.21
N ALA A 193 7.01 -10.51 19.55
CA ALA A 193 6.09 -9.75 18.71
C ALA A 193 6.62 -8.31 18.56
N PHE A 194 7.09 -7.92 17.38
CA PHE A 194 7.61 -6.57 17.10
C PHE A 194 6.51 -5.68 16.56
N GLY A 195 6.33 -4.49 17.12
CA GLY A 195 5.26 -3.59 16.72
C GLY A 195 5.41 -2.14 17.15
N PRO A 196 4.62 -1.22 16.57
CA PRO A 196 4.49 0.15 17.10
C PRO A 196 4.11 0.17 18.59
N CYS A 197 3.43 -0.86 19.09
CA CYS A 197 2.91 -0.94 20.45
C CYS A 197 3.75 -1.79 21.42
N SER A 198 4.62 -2.68 20.93
CA SER A 198 5.32 -3.67 21.76
C SER A 198 6.29 -3.00 22.75
N GLN A 199 6.27 -3.36 24.04
CA GLN A 199 7.17 -2.75 25.04
C GLN A 199 8.64 -3.17 24.90
N THR A 200 8.90 -4.31 24.29
CA THR A 200 10.27 -4.79 24.04
C THR A 200 10.97 -3.87 23.05
N THR A 201 11.86 -3.05 23.58
CA THR A 201 12.87 -2.38 22.77
C THR A 201 13.80 -3.49 22.30
N PRO A 202 13.97 -3.73 20.98
CA PRO A 202 15.10 -4.54 20.56
C PRO A 202 16.35 -3.93 21.20
N PRO A 203 17.31 -4.72 21.71
CA PRO A 203 18.66 -4.21 21.84
C PRO A 203 18.98 -3.54 20.51
N GLN A 204 19.36 -2.25 20.53
CA GLN A 204 19.76 -1.51 19.34
C GLN A 204 21.05 -2.12 18.78
N GLN A 205 20.98 -3.33 18.24
CA GLN A 205 22.12 -4.05 17.66
C GLN A 205 22.21 -3.80 16.15
N PHE A 206 21.14 -3.29 15.53
CA PHE A 206 21.10 -2.92 14.12
C PHE A 206 20.51 -1.53 13.92
N GLY A 207 21.35 -0.51 14.07
CA GLY A 207 21.01 0.86 13.73
C GLY A 207 21.46 1.84 14.79
N VAL A 208 22.61 2.45 14.57
CA VAL A 208 22.84 3.79 15.10
C VAL A 208 21.61 4.66 14.79
N PRO A 209 21.14 5.51 15.72
CA PRO A 209 20.11 6.49 15.39
C PRO A 209 20.52 7.20 14.11
N SER A 210 19.66 7.14 13.09
CA SER A 210 19.95 7.81 11.83
C SER A 210 20.16 9.29 12.14
N LYS A 211 21.39 9.78 11.96
CA LYS A 211 21.73 11.21 12.11
C LYS A 211 21.22 12.05 10.94
N LEU A 212 20.67 11.40 9.92
CA LEU A 212 20.10 12.09 8.77
C LEU A 212 18.77 12.73 9.21
N PRO A 213 18.60 14.06 9.07
CA PRO A 213 17.30 14.67 9.29
C PRO A 213 16.30 14.16 8.25
N THR A 214 15.01 14.32 8.56
CA THR A 214 13.96 14.13 7.56
C THR A 214 14.11 15.17 6.45
N LEU A 215 14.30 14.71 5.22
CA LEU A 215 14.40 15.57 4.04
C LEU A 215 13.03 15.60 3.34
N ARG A 216 12.39 16.77 3.35
CA ARG A 216 11.16 17.04 2.59
C ARG A 216 11.52 17.66 1.24
N ALA A 217 10.80 17.26 0.21
CA ALA A 217 10.91 17.90 -1.10
C ALA A 217 10.45 19.37 -0.99
N PRO A 218 11.09 20.31 -1.72
CA PRO A 218 10.54 21.64 -1.94
C PRO A 218 9.18 21.59 -2.65
N ASP A 219 8.42 22.68 -2.58
CA ASP A 219 7.14 22.81 -3.28
C ASP A 219 7.30 22.54 -4.80
N GLY A 220 6.39 21.75 -5.36
CA GLY A 220 6.42 21.36 -6.77
C GLY A 220 7.36 20.19 -7.11
N VAL A 221 8.14 19.69 -6.14
CA VAL A 221 9.01 18.51 -6.33
C VAL A 221 8.35 17.26 -5.75
N VAL A 222 8.06 16.28 -6.60
CA VAL A 222 7.46 15.00 -6.16
C VAL A 222 8.56 13.96 -5.94
N LEU A 223 8.86 13.68 -4.67
CA LEU A 223 9.65 12.51 -4.32
C LEU A 223 8.79 11.26 -4.44
N ARG A 224 9.08 10.43 -5.44
CA ARG A 224 8.51 9.08 -5.56
C ARG A 224 9.24 8.18 -4.58
N GLN A 225 8.50 7.43 -3.77
CA GLN A 225 9.07 6.37 -2.95
C GLN A 225 9.63 5.29 -3.89
N SER A 226 10.95 5.26 -4.11
CA SER A 226 11.62 4.10 -4.68
C SER A 226 11.76 3.07 -3.54
N GLY A 227 11.32 1.84 -3.78
CA GLY A 227 11.30 0.78 -2.77
C GLY A 227 12.61 0.64 -2.01
N GLY A 228 12.52 0.38 -0.70
CA GLY A 228 13.68 0.08 0.13
C GLY A 228 14.30 -1.24 -0.31
N GLY A 229 15.39 -1.17 -1.08
CA GLY A 229 16.23 -2.32 -1.35
C GLY A 229 17.11 -2.60 -0.15
N SER A 230 16.88 -3.74 0.51
CA SER A 230 17.88 -4.33 1.41
C SER A 230 18.97 -4.93 0.53
N GLY A 231 20.04 -4.17 0.30
CA GLY A 231 21.27 -4.71 -0.30
C GLY A 231 21.96 -5.59 0.73
N ASN A 232 22.06 -6.89 0.43
CA ASN A 232 22.92 -7.80 1.18
C ASN A 232 24.25 -7.84 0.46
N ASP A 233 25.24 -7.08 0.93
CA ASP A 233 26.61 -7.27 0.50
C ASP A 233 27.13 -8.58 1.13
N ARG A 234 27.19 -9.64 0.33
CA ARG A 234 28.05 -10.79 0.56
C ARG A 234 29.02 -10.92 -0.61
#